data_AF-A0A8S1Q7I3-F1
#
_entry.id   AF-A0A8S1Q7I3-F1
#
_cell.length_a   1.000
_cell.length_b   1.000
_cell.length_c   1.000
_cell.angle_alpha   90.00
_cell.angle_beta   90.00
_cell.angle_gamma   90.00
#
_symmetry.space_group_name_H-M   'P 1'
#
loop_
_entity.id
_entity.type
_entity.pdbx_description
1 polymer ?
#
loop_
_entity_poly.entity_id
_entity_poly.type
_entity_poly.pdbx_seq_one_letter_code
_entity_poly.pdbx_strand_id
1 'polypeptide(L)'
;MIKIFFYFSQSTKQIERIHKLTSIVPSYANFKKMNISMDESLIAFDHLQTIHSSQSAKFVNNLLTYVRKVHNRAILRSRQNLIFHILDNLSESDHESLPALMANITYTQDPELYISKACDLLIKKSSEMNIKALSNCTYSIAKIARKNIQMDLKTEKLIAYNAAQLTLKTLMPIIQLKISDCDDQQIIMETLVAYQKLEIYDMHDFLYELLSKIKFNYFGRVEAQIIHTISKSDIESPTKHEVIRSIYNCFEDSVHQKRLNLQSMIVGLHALQNTATKDLVEKCMELYCEEYKSANIQDLCMMTSVLFKKGIMSGNYSRQLTQSYEALKLSIDINVIMYLIPNMSTMINLKFLDKKFINQFLISVKILNERGKINRNFYENFKRETQEIENEEIKDKFKQILHLINRK
;
A
#
# COMPACT_ATOMS: atom_id res chain seq x y z
N MET A 1 -17.01 51.73 -11.84
CA MET A 1 -15.66 52.05 -11.30
C MET A 1 -15.45 51.59 -9.84
N ILE A 2 -16.42 51.76 -8.93
CA ILE A 2 -16.26 51.41 -7.49
C ILE A 2 -16.06 49.90 -7.23
N LYS A 3 -16.73 49.00 -7.97
CA LYS A 3 -16.55 47.54 -7.84
C LYS A 3 -15.16 47.05 -8.28
N ILE A 4 -14.52 47.75 -9.22
CA ILE A 4 -13.18 47.43 -9.72
C ILE A 4 -12.13 47.83 -8.66
N PHE A 5 -12.24 49.03 -8.08
CA PHE A 5 -11.37 49.49 -7.00
C PHE A 5 -11.46 48.62 -5.72
N PHE A 6 -12.67 48.17 -5.36
CA PHE A 6 -12.85 47.28 -4.21
C PHE A 6 -12.14 45.93 -4.40
N TYR A 7 -12.23 45.36 -5.61
CA TYR A 7 -11.53 44.12 -5.99
C TYR A 7 -10.00 44.30 -5.96
N PHE A 8 -9.48 45.40 -6.49
CA PHE A 8 -8.03 45.69 -6.46
C PHE A 8 -7.49 45.90 -5.03
N SER A 9 -8.30 46.47 -4.12
CA SER A 9 -7.91 46.67 -2.71
C SER A 9 -7.89 45.37 -1.89
N GLN A 10 -8.74 44.38 -2.24
CA GLN A 10 -8.77 43.08 -1.59
C GLN A 10 -7.61 42.19 -2.07
N SER A 11 -7.30 42.21 -3.37
CA SER A 11 -6.16 41.48 -3.91
C SER A 11 -4.81 42.01 -3.41
N THR A 12 -4.65 43.33 -3.24
CA THR A 12 -3.43 43.92 -2.63
C THR A 12 -3.26 43.51 -1.17
N LYS A 13 -4.32 43.52 -0.35
CA LYS A 13 -4.25 43.03 1.04
C LYS A 13 -3.94 41.53 1.14
N GLN A 14 -4.44 40.73 0.21
CA GLN A 14 -4.11 39.31 0.12
C GLN A 14 -2.64 39.10 -0.27
N ILE A 15 -2.13 39.84 -1.25
CA ILE A 15 -0.73 39.80 -1.70
C ILE A 15 0.21 40.27 -0.57
N GLU A 16 -0.10 41.36 0.14
CA GLU A 16 0.68 41.83 1.30
C GLU A 16 0.68 40.81 2.45
N ARG A 17 -0.45 40.14 2.69
CA ARG A 17 -0.57 39.06 3.67
C ARG A 17 0.28 37.86 3.28
N ILE A 18 0.34 37.51 1.99
CA ILE A 18 1.22 36.46 1.42
C ILE A 18 2.70 36.86 1.48
N HIS A 19 3.05 38.12 1.21
CA HIS A 19 4.41 38.63 1.38
C HIS A 19 4.86 38.65 2.86
N LYS A 20 3.96 38.97 3.79
CA LYS A 20 4.19 38.81 5.23
C LYS A 20 4.31 37.34 5.64
N LEU A 21 3.65 36.43 4.93
CA LEU A 21 3.76 34.98 5.16
C LEU A 21 5.11 34.45 4.68
N THR A 22 5.58 34.81 3.49
CA THR A 22 6.84 34.32 2.92
C THR A 22 8.09 34.88 3.61
N SER A 23 7.96 35.96 4.37
CA SER A 23 9.04 36.56 5.17
C SER A 23 9.23 35.93 6.56
N ILE A 24 8.26 35.14 7.05
CA ILE A 24 8.32 34.47 8.37
C ILE A 24 8.02 33.00 8.15
N VAL A 25 9.01 32.15 7.80
CA VAL A 25 8.87 30.71 7.48
C VAL A 25 7.80 30.01 8.36
N PRO A 26 6.52 29.92 7.95
CA PRO A 26 5.43 29.59 8.84
C PRO A 26 5.37 28.08 9.04
N SER A 27 5.03 27.66 10.25
CA SER A 27 4.67 26.26 10.52
C SER A 27 3.28 25.92 9.96
N TYR A 28 2.97 24.62 9.82
CA TYR A 28 1.61 24.16 9.54
C TYR A 28 0.56 24.72 10.53
N ALA A 29 0.91 24.86 11.81
CA ALA A 29 0.00 25.41 12.81
C ALA A 29 -0.32 26.89 12.55
N ASN A 30 0.62 27.64 11.98
CA ASN A 30 0.42 29.03 11.59
C ASN A 30 -0.60 29.12 10.45
N PHE A 31 -0.43 28.28 9.41
CA PHE A 31 -1.39 28.20 8.30
C PHE A 31 -2.81 27.82 8.76
N LYS A 32 -2.92 26.84 9.67
CA LYS A 32 -4.23 26.40 10.22
C LYS A 32 -4.95 27.50 11.00
N LYS A 33 -4.24 28.26 11.85
CA LYS A 33 -4.83 29.37 12.62
C LYS A 33 -5.31 30.52 11.73
N MET A 34 -4.72 30.66 10.55
CA MET A 34 -5.00 31.76 9.64
C MET A 34 -6.15 31.50 8.66
N ASN A 35 -6.63 30.25 8.57
CA ASN A 35 -7.72 29.82 7.70
C ASN A 35 -7.57 30.35 6.26
N ILE A 36 -6.38 30.16 5.69
CA ILE A 36 -6.06 30.63 4.34
C ILE A 36 -6.96 29.92 3.34
N SER A 37 -7.54 30.70 2.41
CA SER A 37 -8.41 30.20 1.35
C SER A 37 -7.64 29.48 0.25
N MET A 38 -8.37 28.82 -0.64
CA MET A 38 -7.78 28.14 -1.79
C MET A 38 -7.03 29.12 -2.70
N ASP A 39 -7.65 30.25 -3.04
CA ASP A 39 -7.09 31.22 -3.96
C ASP A 39 -5.83 31.88 -3.39
N GLU A 40 -5.82 32.18 -2.08
CA GLU A 40 -4.63 32.67 -1.39
C GLU A 40 -3.50 31.63 -1.37
N SER A 41 -3.83 30.34 -1.25
CA SER A 41 -2.85 29.26 -1.33
C SER A 41 -2.25 29.14 -2.75
N LEU A 42 -3.07 29.36 -3.80
CA LEU A 42 -2.63 29.36 -5.19
C LEU A 42 -1.71 30.54 -5.51
N ILE A 43 -2.05 31.74 -5.06
CA ILE A 43 -1.22 32.93 -5.24
C ILE A 43 0.11 32.77 -4.49
N ALA A 44 0.09 32.18 -3.29
CA ALA A 44 1.31 31.89 -2.54
C ALA A 44 2.22 30.92 -3.31
N PHE A 45 1.68 29.90 -3.98
CA PHE A 45 2.48 29.00 -4.81
C PHE A 45 3.12 29.71 -6.02
N ASP A 46 2.37 30.52 -6.75
CA ASP A 46 2.88 31.25 -7.91
C ASP A 46 3.98 32.25 -7.49
N HIS A 47 3.84 32.85 -6.30
CA HIS A 47 4.85 33.73 -5.72
C HIS A 47 6.11 33.01 -5.23
N LEU A 48 6.03 31.73 -4.85
CA LEU A 48 7.21 30.95 -4.44
C LEU A 48 8.05 30.48 -5.62
N GLN A 49 7.45 30.31 -6.80
CA GLN A 49 8.20 29.95 -8.01
C GLN A 49 9.21 31.04 -8.41
N THR A 50 8.98 32.29 -8.02
CA THR A 50 9.84 33.43 -8.35
C THR A 50 10.94 33.70 -7.32
N ILE A 51 10.92 33.05 -6.14
CA ILE A 51 11.89 33.27 -5.06
C ILE A 51 12.87 32.08 -4.98
N HIS A 52 14.14 32.31 -5.35
CA HIS A 52 15.22 31.33 -5.25
C HIS A 52 15.96 31.41 -3.89
N SER A 53 15.37 30.91 -2.80
CA SER A 53 16.04 30.85 -1.48
C SER A 53 15.84 29.50 -0.78
N SER A 54 16.76 29.08 0.09
CA SER A 54 16.63 27.85 0.91
C SER A 54 15.43 27.93 1.89
N GLN A 55 15.01 29.13 2.28
CA GLN A 55 13.78 29.35 3.05
C GLN A 55 12.51 28.90 2.30
N SER A 56 12.57 28.79 0.96
CA SER A 56 11.45 28.37 0.12
C SER A 56 11.05 26.90 0.36
N ALA A 57 11.99 25.97 0.56
CA ALA A 57 11.65 24.54 0.62
C ALA A 57 10.80 24.19 1.86
N LYS A 58 11.17 24.70 3.03
CA LYS A 58 10.41 24.50 4.29
C LYS A 58 9.04 25.17 4.24
N PHE A 59 8.98 26.40 3.71
CA PHE A 59 7.73 27.13 3.50
C PHE A 59 6.80 26.37 2.56
N VAL A 60 7.30 25.97 1.38
CA VAL A 60 6.53 25.28 0.36
C VAL A 60 6.05 23.92 0.89
N ASN A 61 6.86 23.18 1.64
CA ASN A 61 6.44 21.92 2.26
C ASN A 61 5.31 22.10 3.29
N ASN A 62 5.36 23.16 4.10
CA ASN A 62 4.31 23.45 5.07
C ASN A 62 3.01 23.89 4.37
N LEU A 63 3.11 24.69 3.30
CA LEU A 63 1.97 25.10 2.48
C LEU A 63 1.35 23.91 1.72
N LEU A 64 2.16 23.07 1.08
CA LEU A 64 1.73 21.81 0.43
C LEU A 64 1.03 20.89 1.45
N THR A 65 1.58 20.77 2.66
CA THR A 65 0.98 19.98 3.74
C THR A 65 -0.37 20.55 4.18
N TYR A 66 -0.48 21.89 4.28
CA TYR A 66 -1.72 22.58 4.62
C TYR A 66 -2.79 22.37 3.55
N VAL A 67 -2.47 22.66 2.29
CA VAL A 67 -3.38 22.45 1.14
C VAL A 67 -3.82 20.99 1.06
N ARG A 68 -2.92 20.02 1.27
CA ARG A 68 -3.28 18.60 1.33
C ARG A 68 -4.32 18.27 2.42
N LYS A 69 -4.20 18.87 3.60
CA LYS A 69 -5.01 18.53 4.79
C LYS A 69 -6.32 19.31 4.86
N VAL A 70 -6.37 20.53 4.32
CA VAL A 70 -7.49 21.47 4.47
C VAL A 70 -8.25 21.66 3.16
N HIS A 71 -7.62 21.42 2.02
CA HIS A 71 -8.18 21.65 0.68
C HIS A 71 -8.27 20.35 -0.15
N ASN A 72 -8.84 20.46 -1.35
CA ASN A 72 -9.07 19.33 -2.24
C ASN A 72 -7.75 18.86 -2.93
N ARG A 73 -7.53 17.53 -2.92
CA ARG A 73 -6.34 16.86 -3.47
C ARG A 73 -6.11 17.10 -4.96
N ALA A 74 -7.12 17.51 -5.72
CA ALA A 74 -7.02 17.74 -7.16
C ALA A 74 -6.04 18.86 -7.54
N ILE A 75 -5.79 19.83 -6.66
CA ILE A 75 -4.96 21.01 -6.93
C ILE A 75 -3.46 20.71 -6.89
N LEU A 76 -3.05 19.68 -6.15
CA LEU A 76 -1.65 19.23 -6.13
C LEU A 76 -1.22 18.60 -7.46
N ARG A 77 -2.17 18.03 -8.23
CA ARG A 77 -1.89 17.37 -9.51
C ARG A 77 -1.49 18.36 -10.61
N SER A 78 -2.02 19.60 -10.59
CA SER A 78 -1.77 20.60 -11.63
C SER A 78 -0.48 21.42 -11.43
N ARG A 79 0.27 21.19 -10.35
CA ARG A 79 1.42 22.04 -9.95
C ARG A 79 2.74 21.25 -9.79
N GLN A 80 2.97 20.28 -10.68
CA GLN A 80 4.19 19.45 -10.73
C GLN A 80 5.49 20.29 -10.75
N ASN A 81 5.50 21.42 -11.48
CA ASN A 81 6.67 22.28 -11.65
C ASN A 81 7.19 22.89 -10.33
N LEU A 82 6.33 23.05 -9.31
CA LEU A 82 6.75 23.53 -8.00
C LEU A 82 7.48 22.43 -7.21
N ILE A 83 7.01 21.19 -7.29
CA ILE A 83 7.69 20.04 -6.67
C ILE A 83 9.02 19.76 -7.39
N PHE A 84 9.07 19.95 -8.71
CA PHE A 84 10.31 19.96 -9.50
C PHE A 84 11.31 20.99 -8.99
N HIS A 85 10.88 22.25 -8.81
CA HIS A 85 11.74 23.33 -8.30
C HIS A 85 12.26 23.06 -6.88
N ILE A 86 11.45 22.49 -5.98
CA ILE A 86 11.91 22.10 -4.63
C ILE A 86 12.95 20.99 -4.71
N LEU A 87 12.74 19.99 -5.57
CA LEU A 87 13.68 18.88 -5.74
C LEU A 87 14.99 19.30 -6.39
N ASP A 88 14.96 20.26 -7.31
CA ASP A 88 16.15 20.84 -7.97
C ASP A 88 16.94 21.81 -7.10
N ASN A 89 16.27 22.47 -6.15
CA ASN A 89 16.90 23.45 -5.26
C ASN A 89 17.03 22.98 -3.81
N LEU A 90 16.80 21.69 -3.55
CA LEU A 90 17.03 21.09 -2.24
C LEU A 90 18.53 21.16 -1.93
N SER A 91 18.88 22.06 -1.02
CA SER A 91 20.22 22.15 -0.50
C SER A 91 20.51 20.96 0.41
N GLU A 92 21.78 20.57 0.52
CA GLU A 92 22.18 19.49 1.44
C GLU A 92 21.84 19.79 2.91
N SER A 93 21.53 21.04 3.26
CA SER A 93 21.13 21.46 4.61
C SER A 93 19.66 21.19 4.97
N ASP A 94 18.78 20.89 4.01
CA ASP A 94 17.32 20.82 4.22
C ASP A 94 16.80 19.43 4.68
N HIS A 95 17.65 18.65 5.35
CA HIS A 95 17.39 17.26 5.77
C HIS A 95 16.10 17.08 6.60
N GLU A 96 15.74 18.05 7.46
CA GLU A 96 14.50 18.03 8.25
C GLU A 96 13.22 18.08 7.39
N SER A 97 13.32 18.61 6.17
CA SER A 97 12.18 18.81 5.27
C SER A 97 11.94 17.61 4.34
N LEU A 98 12.91 16.70 4.23
CA LEU A 98 12.85 15.56 3.32
C LEU A 98 11.62 14.66 3.56
N PRO A 99 11.25 14.28 4.80
CA PRO A 99 10.08 13.41 5.01
C PRO A 99 8.76 14.04 4.54
N ALA A 100 8.59 15.35 4.78
CA ALA A 100 7.41 16.09 4.34
C ALA A 100 7.35 16.19 2.81
N LEU A 101 8.49 16.41 2.17
CA LEU A 101 8.59 16.43 0.72
C LEU A 101 8.24 15.08 0.10
N MET A 102 8.78 13.98 0.65
CA MET A 102 8.47 12.62 0.19
C MET A 102 6.97 12.33 0.29
N ALA A 103 6.33 12.74 1.38
CA ALA A 103 4.88 12.60 1.52
C ALA A 103 4.12 13.38 0.43
N ASN A 104 4.63 14.53 0.00
CA ASN A 104 4.01 15.38 -1.03
C ASN A 104 4.18 14.81 -2.45
N ILE A 105 5.31 14.15 -2.77
CA ILE A 105 5.52 13.48 -4.07
C ILE A 105 4.39 12.49 -4.37
N THR A 106 3.82 11.81 -3.36
CA THR A 106 2.69 10.85 -3.54
C THR A 106 1.46 11.44 -4.24
N TYR A 107 1.34 12.76 -4.25
CA TYR A 107 0.18 13.50 -4.76
C TYR A 107 0.46 14.22 -6.08
N THR A 108 1.66 14.10 -6.66
CA THR A 108 1.91 14.52 -8.04
C THR A 108 1.19 13.60 -9.03
N GLN A 109 1.06 14.05 -10.27
CA GLN A 109 0.47 13.25 -11.34
C GLN A 109 1.44 12.19 -11.88
N ASP A 110 2.75 12.49 -11.93
CA ASP A 110 3.81 11.55 -12.36
C ASP A 110 4.88 11.34 -11.26
N PRO A 111 4.53 10.73 -10.13
CA PRO A 111 5.42 10.60 -8.97
C PRO A 111 6.69 9.76 -9.22
N GLU A 112 6.66 8.84 -10.18
CA GLU A 112 7.78 7.98 -10.57
C GLU A 112 9.01 8.77 -11.03
N LEU A 113 8.82 9.93 -11.67
CA LEU A 113 9.92 10.77 -12.17
C LEU A 113 10.78 11.33 -11.04
N TYR A 114 10.25 11.33 -9.81
CA TYR A 114 10.88 11.96 -8.65
C TYR A 114 11.45 10.96 -7.66
N ILE A 115 11.02 9.69 -7.71
CA ILE A 115 11.43 8.67 -6.73
C ILE A 115 12.95 8.43 -6.78
N SER A 116 13.56 8.33 -7.95
CA SER A 116 15.00 8.04 -8.05
C SER A 116 15.85 9.14 -7.39
N LYS A 117 15.54 10.42 -7.67
CA LYS A 117 16.24 11.56 -7.06
C LYS A 117 16.02 11.61 -5.54
N ALA A 118 14.79 11.32 -5.11
CA ALA A 118 14.44 11.20 -3.71
C ALA A 118 15.25 10.10 -2.99
N CYS A 119 15.39 8.94 -3.63
CA CYS A 119 16.19 7.82 -3.14
C CYS A 119 17.68 8.20 -2.98
N ASP A 120 18.27 8.86 -3.98
CA ASP A 120 19.67 9.29 -3.93
C ASP A 120 19.93 10.26 -2.78
N LEU A 121 19.03 11.23 -2.57
CA LEU A 121 19.11 12.17 -1.45
C LEU A 121 18.97 11.46 -0.11
N LEU A 122 18.06 10.49 0.00
CA LEU A 122 17.87 9.72 1.22
C LEU A 122 19.13 8.91 1.57
N ILE A 123 19.78 8.27 0.58
CA ILE A 123 21.03 7.53 0.80
C ILE A 123 22.09 8.47 1.38
N LYS A 124 22.33 9.61 0.72
CA LYS A 124 23.35 10.59 1.12
C LYS A 124 23.14 11.14 2.54
N LYS A 125 21.89 11.28 2.99
CA LYS A 125 21.54 11.96 4.25
C LYS A 125 21.07 11.05 5.37
N SER A 126 20.94 9.76 5.11
CA SER A 126 20.42 8.77 6.07
C SER A 126 21.20 8.70 7.39
N SER A 127 22.52 8.92 7.37
CA SER A 127 23.38 8.93 8.57
C SER A 127 23.03 10.06 9.53
N GLU A 128 22.71 11.25 8.99
CA GLU A 128 22.38 12.48 9.72
C GLU A 128 20.94 12.47 10.27
N MET A 129 20.04 11.63 9.73
CA MET A 129 18.63 11.59 10.13
C MET A 129 18.40 10.81 11.42
N ASN A 130 17.48 11.29 12.27
CA ASN A 130 16.95 10.47 13.35
C ASN A 130 16.02 9.36 12.80
N ILE A 131 15.77 8.32 13.60
CA ILE A 131 14.99 7.16 13.17
C ILE A 131 13.56 7.53 12.72
N LYS A 132 12.95 8.54 13.35
CA LYS A 132 11.62 9.02 12.99
C LYS A 132 11.59 9.62 11.60
N ALA A 133 12.53 10.49 11.26
CA ALA A 133 12.63 11.10 9.93
C ALA A 133 12.94 10.04 8.87
N LEU A 134 13.88 9.13 9.18
CA LEU A 134 14.26 8.03 8.30
C LEU A 134 13.08 7.09 8.00
N SER A 135 12.32 6.68 9.02
CA SER A 135 11.10 5.86 8.87
C SER A 135 10.01 6.56 8.04
N ASN A 136 9.80 7.86 8.26
CA ASN A 136 8.81 8.61 7.47
C ASN A 136 9.21 8.70 5.99
N CYS A 137 10.50 8.87 5.69
CA CYS A 137 11.03 8.84 4.33
C CYS A 137 10.85 7.45 3.68
N THR A 138 11.25 6.38 4.36
CA THR A 138 11.14 5.01 3.85
C THR A 138 9.69 4.62 3.57
N TYR A 139 8.78 4.90 4.51
CA TYR A 139 7.34 4.67 4.33
C TYR A 139 6.77 5.44 3.14
N SER A 140 7.16 6.71 2.99
CA SER A 140 6.68 7.55 1.89
C SER A 140 7.15 7.04 0.54
N ILE A 141 8.44 6.71 0.40
CA ILE A 141 9.00 6.14 -0.84
C ILE A 141 8.30 4.83 -1.20
N ALA A 142 8.14 3.93 -0.23
CA ALA A 142 7.48 2.64 -0.44
C ALA A 142 6.00 2.79 -0.86
N LYS A 143 5.31 3.77 -0.27
CA LYS A 143 3.91 4.08 -0.62
C LYS A 143 3.77 4.58 -2.05
N ILE A 144 4.68 5.45 -2.51
CA ILE A 144 4.67 5.97 -3.87
C ILE A 144 4.96 4.85 -4.86
N ALA A 145 6.04 4.12 -4.65
CA ALA A 145 6.48 3.04 -5.53
C ALA A 145 5.40 1.95 -5.68
N ARG A 146 4.71 1.57 -4.60
CA ARG A 146 3.64 0.56 -4.66
C ARG A 146 2.41 1.02 -5.46
N LYS A 147 2.01 2.30 -5.31
CA LYS A 147 0.86 2.87 -6.03
C LYS A 147 1.08 2.86 -7.56
N ASN A 148 2.33 2.91 -8.00
CA ASN A 148 2.69 2.96 -9.42
C ASN A 148 2.59 1.60 -10.12
N ILE A 149 2.92 0.48 -9.45
CA ILE A 149 2.80 -0.87 -10.02
C ILE A 149 1.34 -1.33 -10.18
N GLN A 150 0.45 -0.88 -9.29
CA GLN A 150 -0.97 -1.29 -9.33
C GLN A 150 -1.75 -0.74 -10.53
N MET A 151 -1.20 0.24 -11.28
CA MET A 151 -1.95 0.98 -12.29
C MET A 151 -1.44 0.86 -13.73
N ASP A 152 -0.15 0.61 -13.99
CA ASP A 152 0.38 0.41 -15.35
C ASP A 152 1.84 -0.06 -15.32
N LEU A 153 2.24 -1.02 -16.15
CA LEU A 153 3.64 -1.53 -16.21
C LEU A 153 4.52 -0.71 -17.16
N LYS A 154 4.49 0.62 -17.05
CA LYS A 154 5.42 1.46 -17.81
C LYS A 154 6.84 1.33 -17.24
N THR A 155 7.85 1.35 -18.11
CA THR A 155 9.27 1.15 -17.76
C THR A 155 9.72 2.08 -16.62
N GLU A 156 9.29 3.33 -16.65
CA GLU A 156 9.63 4.36 -15.66
C GLU A 156 9.10 4.02 -14.26
N LYS A 157 7.92 3.40 -14.18
CA LYS A 157 7.31 2.97 -12.91
C LYS A 157 8.05 1.77 -12.31
N LEU A 158 8.54 0.87 -13.15
CA LEU A 158 9.36 -0.26 -12.72
C LEU A 158 10.74 0.19 -12.24
N ILE A 159 11.37 1.14 -12.95
CA ILE A 159 12.63 1.76 -12.52
C ILE A 159 12.47 2.41 -11.15
N ALA A 160 11.41 3.21 -10.96
CA ALA A 160 11.13 3.87 -9.70
C ALA A 160 10.90 2.88 -8.54
N TYR A 161 10.21 1.77 -8.80
CA TYR A 161 10.03 0.71 -7.80
C TYR A 161 11.34 0.02 -7.43
N ASN A 162 12.17 -0.32 -8.42
CA ASN A 162 13.46 -0.96 -8.20
C ASN A 162 14.43 -0.04 -7.46
N ALA A 163 14.45 1.26 -7.79
CA ALA A 163 15.25 2.27 -7.10
C ALA A 163 14.84 2.38 -5.62
N ALA A 164 13.53 2.42 -5.33
CA ALA A 164 13.02 2.39 -3.97
C ALA A 164 13.43 1.11 -3.23
N GLN A 165 13.33 -0.05 -3.89
CA GLN A 165 13.66 -1.34 -3.30
C GLN A 165 15.15 -1.43 -2.93
N LEU A 166 16.03 -1.06 -3.87
CA LEU A 166 17.48 -1.02 -3.67
C LEU A 166 17.86 -0.05 -2.54
N THR A 167 17.24 1.13 -2.51
CA THR A 167 17.50 2.14 -1.48
C THR A 167 17.19 1.61 -0.09
N LEU A 168 16.01 0.99 0.11
CA LEU A 168 15.64 0.42 1.40
C LEU A 168 16.54 -0.75 1.82
N LYS A 169 17.05 -1.54 0.88
CA LYS A 169 18.08 -2.57 1.14
C LYS A 169 19.40 -1.94 1.58
N THR A 170 19.87 -0.90 0.89
CA THR A 170 21.10 -0.17 1.24
C THR A 170 21.01 0.49 2.61
N LEU A 171 19.85 1.03 2.98
CA LEU A 171 19.64 1.73 4.25
C LEU A 171 19.42 0.79 5.44
N MET A 172 19.19 -0.51 5.20
CA MET A 172 18.86 -1.46 6.26
C MET A 172 19.86 -1.43 7.44
N PRO A 173 21.19 -1.48 7.24
CA PRO A 173 22.12 -1.47 8.38
C PRO A 173 22.02 -0.21 9.25
N ILE A 174 21.77 0.94 8.62
CA ILE A 174 21.60 2.23 9.31
C ILE A 174 20.28 2.25 10.09
N ILE A 175 19.21 1.75 9.47
CA ILE A 175 17.89 1.68 10.11
C ILE A 175 17.94 0.70 11.29
N GLN A 176 18.54 -0.48 11.12
CA GLN A 176 18.70 -1.48 12.17
C GLN A 176 19.45 -0.92 13.37
N LEU A 177 20.59 -0.26 13.14
CA LEU A 177 21.34 0.38 14.22
C LEU A 177 20.53 1.45 14.97
N LYS A 178 19.70 2.22 14.27
CA LYS A 178 18.95 3.34 14.86
C LYS A 178 17.63 2.89 15.51
N ILE A 179 17.10 1.72 15.15
CA ILE A 179 15.81 1.21 15.63
C ILE A 179 15.96 0.21 16.79
N SER A 180 17.17 -0.34 16.99
CA SER A 180 17.51 -1.18 18.15
C SER A 180 17.29 -0.47 19.49
N ASP A 181 17.31 0.87 19.51
CA ASP A 181 17.06 1.68 20.72
C ASP A 181 15.72 2.44 20.66
N CYS A 182 14.85 2.13 19.69
CA CYS A 182 13.55 2.78 19.51
C CYS A 182 12.42 1.96 20.14
N ASP A 183 11.65 2.58 21.03
CA ASP A 183 10.43 2.01 21.64
C ASP A 183 9.13 2.58 21.03
N ASP A 184 9.24 3.55 20.13
CA ASP A 184 8.07 4.13 19.44
C ASP A 184 7.52 3.11 18.41
N GLN A 185 6.44 2.42 18.80
CA GLN A 185 5.78 1.41 17.97
C GLN A 185 5.31 1.96 16.62
N GLN A 186 4.93 3.24 16.53
CA GLN A 186 4.49 3.84 15.28
C GLN A 186 5.66 3.90 14.27
N ILE A 187 6.86 4.26 14.75
CA ILE A 187 8.08 4.30 13.92
C ILE A 187 8.43 2.89 13.43
N ILE A 188 8.35 1.90 14.32
CA ILE A 188 8.62 0.49 14.00
C ILE A 188 7.61 -0.02 12.95
N MET A 189 6.32 0.25 13.16
CA MET A 189 5.25 -0.13 12.23
C MET A 189 5.41 0.52 10.85
N GLU A 190 5.69 1.82 10.78
CA GLU A 190 5.92 2.53 9.52
C GLU A 190 7.09 1.94 8.74
N THR A 191 8.18 1.60 9.44
CA THR A 191 9.35 0.93 8.87
C THR A 191 8.97 -0.44 8.31
N LEU A 192 8.31 -1.30 9.11
CA LEU A 192 7.85 -2.62 8.68
C LEU A 192 6.96 -2.56 7.43
N VAL A 193 5.98 -1.65 7.42
CA VAL A 193 5.07 -1.49 6.29
C VAL A 193 5.81 -0.99 5.04
N ALA A 194 6.88 -0.19 5.18
CA ALA A 194 7.69 0.23 4.06
C ALA A 194 8.35 -0.96 3.35
N TYR A 195 9.01 -1.85 4.12
CA TYR A 195 9.65 -3.06 3.61
C TYR A 195 8.64 -4.03 3.00
N GLN A 196 7.48 -4.21 3.64
CA GLN A 196 6.35 -4.99 3.11
C GLN A 196 5.89 -4.49 1.74
N LYS A 197 5.70 -3.19 1.58
CA LYS A 197 5.18 -2.58 0.35
C LYS A 197 6.10 -2.78 -0.85
N LEU A 198 7.40 -2.91 -0.61
CA LEU A 198 8.40 -3.16 -1.64
C LEU A 198 8.80 -4.63 -1.76
N GLU A 199 8.09 -5.52 -1.06
CA GLU A 199 8.30 -6.96 -1.14
C GLU A 199 9.75 -7.35 -0.80
N ILE A 200 10.38 -6.61 0.13
CA ILE A 200 11.72 -6.87 0.64
C ILE A 200 11.58 -7.86 1.80
N TYR A 201 11.54 -9.15 1.47
CA TYR A 201 11.32 -10.21 2.45
C TYR A 201 12.60 -10.91 2.88
N ASP A 202 13.72 -10.72 2.18
CA ASP A 202 15.02 -11.38 2.38
C ASP A 202 15.75 -10.95 3.68
N MET A 203 15.08 -10.21 4.58
CA MET A 203 15.67 -9.54 5.73
C MET A 203 15.03 -10.02 7.04
N HIS A 204 14.97 -11.34 7.19
CA HIS A 204 14.17 -12.02 8.21
C HIS A 204 14.56 -11.68 9.64
N ASP A 205 15.86 -11.64 9.96
CA ASP A 205 16.34 -11.34 11.32
C ASP A 205 15.97 -9.91 11.74
N PHE A 206 16.15 -8.96 10.82
CA PHE A 206 15.75 -7.56 11.03
C PHE A 206 14.24 -7.42 11.20
N LEU A 207 13.44 -8.11 10.37
CA LEU A 207 11.98 -8.09 10.51
C LEU A 207 11.54 -8.67 11.86
N TYR A 208 12.14 -9.76 12.33
CA TYR A 208 11.80 -10.36 13.63
C TYR A 208 12.26 -9.51 14.81
N GLU A 209 13.40 -8.84 14.71
CA GLU A 209 13.88 -7.87 15.70
C GLU A 209 12.89 -6.69 15.86
N LEU A 210 12.38 -6.15 14.75
CA LEU A 210 11.36 -5.11 14.79
C LEU A 210 10.05 -5.60 15.41
N LEU A 211 9.62 -6.81 15.05
CA LEU A 211 8.35 -7.36 15.50
C LEU A 211 8.34 -7.73 16.98
N SER A 212 9.47 -8.19 17.55
CA SER A 212 9.57 -8.51 18.98
C SER A 212 9.39 -7.28 19.88
N LYS A 213 9.62 -6.07 19.33
CA LYS A 213 9.43 -4.79 20.01
C LYS A 213 7.99 -4.26 19.97
N ILE A 214 7.11 -4.86 19.16
CA ILE A 214 5.71 -4.41 19.04
C ILE A 214 4.83 -5.18 20.03
N LYS A 215 4.07 -4.43 20.84
CA LYS A 215 2.99 -4.98 21.66
C LYS A 215 1.67 -4.83 20.92
N PHE A 216 1.10 -5.94 20.48
CA PHE A 216 -0.17 -5.96 19.77
C PHE A 216 -1.35 -5.91 20.75
N ASN A 217 -1.80 -4.69 21.07
CA ASN A 217 -2.95 -4.47 21.96
C ASN A 217 -4.29 -4.29 21.21
N TYR A 218 -4.22 -4.03 19.91
CA TYR A 218 -5.36 -3.82 19.04
C TYR A 218 -5.05 -4.40 17.66
N PHE A 219 -6.05 -4.97 17.00
CA PHE A 219 -5.92 -5.46 15.63
C PHE A 219 -6.59 -4.49 14.66
N GLY A 220 -5.81 -3.91 13.75
CA GLY A 220 -6.30 -3.02 12.71
C GLY A 220 -5.67 -3.31 11.36
N ARG A 221 -5.74 -2.31 10.48
CA ARG A 221 -5.21 -2.41 9.12
C ARG A 221 -3.69 -2.64 9.07
N VAL A 222 -2.95 -2.08 10.02
CA VAL A 222 -1.49 -2.16 10.03
C VAL A 222 -1.05 -3.54 10.49
N GLU A 223 -1.66 -4.06 11.56
CA GLU A 223 -1.42 -5.40 12.09
C GLU A 223 -1.77 -6.46 11.05
N ALA A 224 -2.89 -6.30 10.35
CA ALA A 224 -3.29 -7.16 9.24
C ALA A 224 -2.23 -7.19 8.11
N GLN A 225 -1.61 -6.05 7.79
CA GLN A 225 -0.53 -5.96 6.80
C GLN A 225 0.76 -6.61 7.30
N ILE A 226 1.10 -6.39 8.57
CA ILE A 226 2.26 -7.00 9.21
C ILE A 226 2.14 -8.53 9.17
N ILE A 227 1.01 -9.09 9.61
CA ILE A 227 0.86 -10.55 9.61
C ILE A 227 0.85 -11.14 8.21
N HIS A 228 0.27 -10.45 7.24
CA HIS A 228 0.33 -10.86 5.84
C HIS A 228 1.77 -10.84 5.28
N THR A 229 2.64 -9.99 5.83
CA THR A 229 4.09 -9.95 5.51
C THR A 229 4.79 -11.17 6.10
N ILE A 230 4.56 -11.42 7.39
CA ILE A 230 5.17 -12.52 8.13
C ILE A 230 4.74 -13.87 7.55
N SER A 231 3.46 -14.02 7.18
CA SER A 231 2.93 -15.25 6.59
C SER A 231 3.54 -15.59 5.23
N LYS A 232 4.17 -14.62 4.56
CA LYS A 232 4.87 -14.81 3.28
C LYS A 232 6.37 -15.06 3.43
N SER A 233 6.90 -15.00 4.65
CA SER A 233 8.29 -15.31 4.93
C SER A 233 8.50 -16.82 5.03
N ASP A 234 9.42 -17.34 4.21
CA ASP A 234 9.74 -18.78 4.12
C ASP A 234 10.63 -19.29 5.27
N ILE A 235 11.19 -18.39 6.09
CA ILE A 235 12.08 -18.77 7.21
C ILE A 235 11.26 -19.02 8.48
N GLU A 236 11.46 -20.18 9.11
CA GLU A 236 10.89 -20.52 10.41
C GLU A 236 11.82 -20.08 11.56
N SER A 237 11.25 -19.44 12.58
CA SER A 237 11.98 -18.93 13.75
C SER A 237 11.06 -18.95 14.98
N PRO A 238 11.57 -19.24 16.19
CA PRO A 238 10.77 -19.13 17.43
C PRO A 238 10.08 -17.77 17.58
N THR A 239 10.79 -16.68 17.26
CA THR A 239 10.27 -15.31 17.31
C THR A 239 9.10 -15.09 16.34
N LYS A 240 9.12 -15.75 15.17
CA LYS A 240 8.01 -15.74 14.20
C LYS A 240 6.75 -16.31 14.82
N HIS A 241 6.85 -17.47 15.47
CA HIS A 241 5.70 -18.13 16.09
C HIS A 241 5.13 -17.34 17.25
N GLU A 242 5.98 -16.74 18.10
CA GLU A 242 5.55 -15.89 19.21
C GLU A 242 4.81 -14.65 18.72
N VAL A 243 5.34 -13.97 17.71
CA VAL A 243 4.69 -12.79 17.10
C VAL A 243 3.37 -13.17 16.45
N ILE A 244 3.33 -14.24 15.64
CA ILE A 244 2.09 -14.74 15.02
C ILE A 244 1.05 -15.06 16.10
N ARG A 245 1.46 -15.71 17.20
CA ARG A 245 0.56 -16.04 18.31
C ARG A 245 0.02 -14.79 19.00
N SER A 246 0.88 -13.79 19.25
CA SER A 246 0.44 -12.52 19.85
C SER A 246 -0.58 -11.80 18.96
N ILE A 247 -0.33 -11.76 17.64
CA ILE A 247 -1.25 -11.13 16.69
C ILE A 247 -2.54 -11.95 16.56
N TYR A 248 -2.44 -13.29 16.56
CA TYR A 248 -3.59 -14.19 16.51
C TYR A 248 -4.53 -13.96 17.68
N ASN A 249 -4.01 -13.93 18.92
CA ASN A 249 -4.82 -13.69 20.11
C ASN A 249 -5.52 -12.32 20.02
N CYS A 250 -4.80 -11.28 19.59
CA CYS A 250 -5.37 -9.94 19.44
C CYS A 250 -6.45 -9.88 18.34
N PHE A 251 -6.26 -10.62 17.24
CA PHE A 251 -7.24 -10.75 16.16
C PHE A 251 -8.49 -11.47 16.64
N GLU A 252 -8.33 -12.62 17.28
CA GLU A 252 -9.40 -13.44 17.86
C GLU A 252 -10.24 -12.61 18.85
N ASP A 253 -9.61 -11.91 19.79
CA ASP A 253 -10.28 -11.03 20.73
C ASP A 253 -11.09 -9.92 20.02
N SER A 254 -10.50 -9.33 18.97
CA SER A 254 -11.15 -8.24 18.21
C SER A 254 -12.35 -8.71 17.40
N VAL A 255 -12.30 -9.94 16.86
CA VAL A 255 -13.43 -10.60 16.19
C VAL A 255 -14.56 -10.87 17.17
N HIS A 256 -14.24 -11.47 18.33
CA HIS A 256 -15.23 -11.79 19.37
C HIS A 256 -15.94 -10.53 19.90
N GLN A 257 -15.20 -9.43 20.03
CA GLN A 257 -15.74 -8.15 20.50
C GLN A 257 -16.39 -7.31 19.39
N LYS A 258 -16.46 -7.80 18.14
CA LYS A 258 -16.96 -7.08 16.96
C LYS A 258 -16.32 -5.70 16.76
N ARG A 259 -15.00 -5.57 17.02
CA ARG A 259 -14.27 -4.29 16.94
C ARG A 259 -13.60 -4.03 15.59
N LEU A 260 -13.66 -4.99 14.66
CA LEU A 260 -13.02 -4.91 13.35
C LEU A 260 -14.00 -4.42 12.29
N ASN A 261 -13.51 -3.58 11.37
CA ASN A 261 -14.21 -3.39 10.09
C ASN A 261 -14.01 -4.60 9.16
N LEU A 262 -14.93 -4.78 8.22
CA LEU A 262 -14.95 -5.90 7.28
C LEU A 262 -13.60 -6.15 6.59
N GLN A 263 -12.95 -5.10 6.08
CA GLN A 263 -11.67 -5.23 5.39
C GLN A 263 -10.55 -5.75 6.31
N SER A 264 -10.44 -5.22 7.53
CA SER A 264 -9.40 -5.64 8.47
C SER A 264 -9.62 -7.08 8.92
N MET A 265 -10.88 -7.48 9.10
CA MET A 265 -11.26 -8.86 9.40
C MET A 265 -10.83 -9.81 8.28
N ILE A 266 -11.18 -9.51 7.02
CA ILE A 266 -10.86 -10.36 5.87
C ILE A 266 -9.35 -10.49 5.66
N VAL A 267 -8.61 -9.37 5.71
CA VAL A 267 -7.14 -9.39 5.54
C VAL A 267 -6.48 -10.17 6.68
N GLY A 268 -6.93 -9.95 7.92
CA GLY A 268 -6.43 -10.68 9.09
C GLY A 268 -6.68 -12.18 8.98
N LEU A 269 -7.90 -12.58 8.66
CA LEU A 269 -8.28 -13.98 8.49
C LEU A 269 -7.51 -14.66 7.36
N HIS A 270 -7.31 -13.96 6.22
CA HIS A 270 -6.53 -14.49 5.10
C HIS A 270 -5.05 -14.68 5.44
N ALA A 271 -4.46 -13.75 6.19
CA ALA A 271 -3.07 -13.89 6.65
C ALA A 271 -2.90 -15.01 7.69
N LEU A 272 -3.89 -15.16 8.59
CA LEU A 272 -3.92 -16.16 9.64
C LEU A 272 -4.55 -17.48 9.20
N GLN A 273 -4.84 -17.67 7.92
CA GLN A 273 -5.62 -18.83 7.44
C GLN A 273 -4.99 -20.18 7.80
N ASN A 274 -3.66 -20.27 7.97
CA ASN A 274 -3.01 -21.52 8.37
C ASN A 274 -3.26 -21.85 9.85
N THR A 275 -3.32 -20.83 10.71
CA THR A 275 -3.45 -20.97 12.17
C THR A 275 -4.88 -20.82 12.67
N ALA A 276 -5.77 -20.20 11.89
CA ALA A 276 -7.16 -19.96 12.27
C ALA A 276 -7.93 -21.25 12.56
N THR A 277 -8.58 -21.32 13.72
CA THR A 277 -9.49 -22.41 14.08
C THR A 277 -10.76 -22.35 13.22
N LYS A 278 -11.49 -23.47 13.10
CA LYS A 278 -12.76 -23.48 12.38
C LYS A 278 -13.78 -22.53 13.01
N ASP A 279 -13.85 -22.51 14.34
CA ASP A 279 -14.73 -21.63 15.12
C ASP A 279 -14.49 -20.14 14.83
N LEU A 280 -13.23 -19.69 14.84
CA LEU A 280 -12.89 -18.31 14.49
C LEU A 280 -13.28 -17.97 13.04
N VAL A 281 -13.10 -18.89 12.10
CA VAL A 281 -13.50 -18.70 10.70
C VAL A 281 -15.02 -18.60 10.59
N GLU A 282 -15.77 -19.44 11.29
CA GLU A 282 -17.24 -19.38 11.35
C GLU A 282 -17.72 -18.06 11.97
N LYS A 283 -17.07 -17.57 13.03
CA LYS A 283 -17.36 -16.26 13.61
C LYS A 283 -17.12 -15.11 12.65
N CYS A 284 -15.99 -15.14 11.92
CA CYS A 284 -15.72 -14.16 10.87
C CYS A 284 -16.76 -14.26 9.74
N MET A 285 -17.29 -15.45 9.45
CA MET A 285 -18.34 -15.65 8.46
C MET A 285 -19.68 -15.06 8.86
N GLU A 286 -20.05 -15.16 10.13
CA GLU A 286 -21.24 -14.49 10.67
C GLU A 286 -21.16 -12.98 10.40
N LEU A 287 -20.04 -12.36 10.76
CA LEU A 287 -19.79 -10.92 10.55
C LEU A 287 -19.71 -10.55 9.07
N TYR A 288 -19.05 -11.40 8.26
CA TYR A 288 -18.98 -11.21 6.82
C TYR A 288 -20.36 -11.17 6.18
N CYS A 289 -21.27 -12.07 6.59
CA CYS A 289 -22.62 -12.11 6.06
C CYS A 289 -23.45 -10.85 6.36
N GLU A 290 -23.15 -10.14 7.46
CA GLU A 290 -23.79 -8.87 7.80
C GLU A 290 -23.38 -7.74 6.83
N GLU A 291 -22.12 -7.70 6.39
CA GLU A 291 -21.54 -6.53 5.69
C GLU A 291 -21.00 -6.80 4.26
N TYR A 292 -21.05 -8.02 3.73
CA TYR A 292 -20.36 -8.43 2.48
C TYR A 292 -20.61 -7.53 1.26
N LYS A 293 -21.77 -6.87 1.17
CA LYS A 293 -22.09 -5.95 0.06
C LYS A 293 -21.17 -4.73 -0.02
N SER A 294 -20.47 -4.42 1.06
CA SER A 294 -19.48 -3.34 1.12
C SER A 294 -18.06 -3.80 0.75
N ALA A 295 -17.82 -5.10 0.63
CA ALA A 295 -16.52 -5.66 0.26
C ALA A 295 -16.17 -5.32 -1.19
N ASN A 296 -14.93 -4.90 -1.42
CA ASN A 296 -14.41 -4.78 -2.79
C ASN A 296 -14.03 -6.17 -3.34
N ILE A 297 -13.75 -6.22 -4.65
CA ILE A 297 -13.43 -7.46 -5.36
C ILE A 297 -12.25 -8.24 -4.74
N GLN A 298 -11.24 -7.54 -4.23
CA GLN A 298 -10.05 -8.15 -3.63
C GLN A 298 -10.39 -8.79 -2.27
N ASP A 299 -11.19 -8.11 -1.46
CA ASP A 299 -11.65 -8.61 -0.18
C ASP A 299 -12.52 -9.88 -0.37
N LEU A 300 -13.42 -9.88 -1.38
CA LEU A 300 -14.20 -11.07 -1.75
C LEU A 300 -13.28 -12.27 -2.09
N CYS A 301 -12.24 -12.07 -2.89
CA CYS A 301 -11.28 -13.14 -3.24
C CYS A 301 -10.53 -13.70 -2.03
N MET A 302 -10.06 -12.82 -1.15
CA MET A 302 -9.34 -13.23 0.04
C MET A 302 -10.23 -14.09 0.94
N MET A 303 -11.47 -13.65 1.17
CA MET A 303 -12.43 -14.39 1.99
C MET A 303 -12.75 -15.75 1.39
N THR A 304 -13.04 -15.79 0.09
CA THR A 304 -13.23 -17.00 -0.70
C THR A 304 -12.07 -17.99 -0.52
N SER A 305 -10.82 -17.52 -0.63
CA SER A 305 -9.63 -18.36 -0.54
C SER A 305 -9.51 -19.04 0.82
N VAL A 306 -9.79 -18.30 1.90
CA VAL A 306 -9.82 -18.85 3.27
C VAL A 306 -10.83 -19.98 3.39
N LEU A 307 -12.05 -19.76 2.88
CA LEU A 307 -13.15 -20.69 3.07
C LEU A 307 -12.93 -22.00 2.32
N PHE A 308 -12.40 -21.92 1.10
CA PHE A 308 -11.95 -23.11 0.37
C PHE A 308 -10.89 -23.88 1.12
N LYS A 309 -9.85 -23.19 1.59
CA LYS A 309 -8.75 -23.82 2.32
C LYS A 309 -9.22 -24.50 3.60
N LYS A 310 -10.23 -23.95 4.27
CA LYS A 310 -10.82 -24.51 5.50
C LYS A 310 -11.92 -25.55 5.24
N GLY A 311 -12.31 -25.77 3.99
CA GLY A 311 -13.39 -26.67 3.61
C GLY A 311 -14.77 -26.20 4.09
N ILE A 312 -14.95 -24.91 4.35
CA ILE A 312 -16.22 -24.32 4.82
C ILE A 312 -17.01 -23.88 3.58
N MET A 313 -17.56 -24.87 2.88
CA MET A 313 -18.16 -24.70 1.55
C MET A 313 -19.65 -25.06 1.49
N SER A 314 -20.23 -25.47 2.62
CA SER A 314 -21.62 -25.93 2.74
C SER A 314 -22.31 -25.32 3.96
N GLY A 315 -23.64 -25.41 4.00
CA GLY A 315 -24.46 -24.88 5.10
C GLY A 315 -24.92 -23.43 4.90
N ASN A 316 -25.13 -22.73 6.01
CA ASN A 316 -25.84 -21.44 6.08
C ASN A 316 -25.17 -20.29 5.28
N TYR A 317 -23.89 -20.45 4.92
CA TYR A 317 -23.10 -19.43 4.22
C TYR A 317 -22.90 -19.69 2.73
N SER A 318 -23.42 -20.82 2.22
CA SER A 318 -23.27 -21.24 0.82
C SER A 318 -23.81 -20.21 -0.18
N ARG A 319 -24.92 -19.54 0.14
CA ARG A 319 -25.51 -18.51 -0.72
C ARG A 319 -24.65 -17.25 -0.84
N GLN A 320 -24.09 -16.76 0.27
CA GLN A 320 -23.23 -15.58 0.30
C GLN A 320 -21.90 -15.86 -0.39
N LEU A 321 -21.39 -17.09 -0.23
CA LEU A 321 -20.29 -17.62 -1.03
C LEU A 321 -20.63 -17.52 -2.53
N THR A 322 -21.73 -18.14 -2.98
CA THR A 322 -22.18 -18.06 -4.39
C THR A 322 -22.29 -16.62 -4.89
N GLN A 323 -22.87 -15.71 -4.11
CA GLN A 323 -23.02 -14.31 -4.52
C GLN A 323 -21.69 -13.55 -4.57
N SER A 324 -20.78 -13.83 -3.63
CA SER A 324 -19.41 -13.30 -3.65
C SER A 324 -18.71 -13.79 -4.93
N TYR A 325 -18.85 -15.09 -5.26
CA TYR A 325 -18.35 -15.65 -6.52
C TYR A 325 -18.97 -14.99 -7.76
N GLU A 326 -20.29 -14.80 -7.81
CA GLU A 326 -20.95 -14.14 -8.95
C GLU A 326 -20.42 -12.71 -9.16
N ALA A 327 -20.15 -11.95 -8.08
CA ALA A 327 -19.52 -10.65 -8.18
C ALA A 327 -18.08 -10.73 -8.74
N LEU A 328 -17.33 -11.78 -8.40
CA LEU A 328 -15.99 -12.05 -8.98
C LEU A 328 -16.04 -12.32 -10.49
N LYS A 329 -17.12 -12.91 -11.02
CA LYS A 329 -17.27 -13.21 -12.46
C LYS A 329 -17.31 -11.95 -13.34
N LEU A 330 -17.65 -10.79 -12.78
CA LEU A 330 -17.88 -9.55 -13.53
C LEU A 330 -16.64 -8.65 -13.62
N SER A 331 -15.54 -8.95 -12.89
CA SER A 331 -14.36 -8.09 -12.82
C SER A 331 -13.08 -8.90 -12.62
N ILE A 332 -12.54 -9.44 -13.72
CA ILE A 332 -11.29 -10.21 -13.67
C ILE A 332 -10.10 -9.24 -13.78
N ASP A 333 -9.71 -8.67 -12.63
CA ASP A 333 -8.42 -8.00 -12.46
C ASP A 333 -7.32 -9.07 -12.37
N ILE A 334 -6.16 -8.76 -12.94
CA ILE A 334 -4.96 -9.61 -12.96
C ILE A 334 -4.46 -9.96 -11.54
N ASN A 335 -4.70 -9.05 -10.58
CA ASN A 335 -4.33 -9.24 -9.18
C ASN A 335 -5.28 -10.19 -8.44
N VAL A 336 -6.48 -10.42 -8.96
CA VAL A 336 -7.51 -11.32 -8.38
C VAL A 336 -7.18 -12.79 -8.66
N ILE A 337 -6.67 -13.09 -9.85
CA ILE A 337 -6.36 -14.47 -10.30
C ILE A 337 -5.33 -15.15 -9.40
N MET A 338 -4.34 -14.39 -8.91
CA MET A 338 -3.29 -14.95 -8.05
C MET A 338 -3.81 -15.53 -6.73
N TYR A 339 -4.94 -15.03 -6.21
CA TYR A 339 -5.52 -15.52 -4.95
C TYR A 339 -6.41 -16.74 -5.15
N LEU A 340 -6.94 -16.95 -6.37
CA LEU A 340 -7.84 -18.06 -6.69
C LEU A 340 -7.09 -19.32 -7.13
N ILE A 341 -5.90 -19.18 -7.72
CA ILE A 341 -5.10 -20.31 -8.21
C ILE A 341 -4.89 -21.38 -7.14
N PRO A 342 -4.42 -21.07 -5.91
CA PRO A 342 -4.07 -22.11 -4.93
C PRO A 342 -5.23 -22.98 -4.43
N ASN A 343 -6.47 -22.71 -4.84
CA ASN A 343 -7.64 -23.52 -4.50
C ASN A 343 -8.46 -23.92 -5.74
N MET A 344 -7.98 -23.59 -6.94
CA MET A 344 -8.76 -23.66 -8.18
C MET A 344 -9.23 -25.09 -8.49
N SER A 345 -8.38 -26.08 -8.25
CA SER A 345 -8.73 -27.51 -8.40
C SER A 345 -9.96 -27.86 -7.57
N THR A 346 -9.95 -27.45 -6.30
CA THR A 346 -11.04 -27.65 -5.34
C THR A 346 -12.31 -26.92 -5.80
N MET A 347 -12.19 -25.69 -6.30
CA MET A 347 -13.35 -24.95 -6.84
C MET A 347 -14.00 -25.66 -8.03
N ILE A 348 -13.19 -26.24 -8.92
CA ILE A 348 -13.63 -26.94 -10.12
C ILE A 348 -14.25 -28.29 -9.76
N ASN A 349 -13.58 -29.09 -8.92
CA ASN A 349 -14.02 -30.44 -8.56
C ASN A 349 -15.35 -30.41 -7.78
N LEU A 350 -15.53 -29.39 -6.93
CA LEU A 350 -16.80 -29.15 -6.21
C LEU A 350 -17.90 -28.54 -7.09
N LYS A 351 -17.65 -28.35 -8.40
CA LYS A 351 -18.60 -27.77 -9.38
C LYS A 351 -19.11 -26.38 -9.01
N PHE A 352 -18.34 -25.61 -8.23
CA PHE A 352 -18.68 -24.24 -7.90
C PHE A 352 -18.37 -23.25 -9.04
N LEU A 353 -17.54 -23.67 -10.00
CA LEU A 353 -17.22 -22.88 -11.18
C LEU A 353 -17.96 -23.40 -12.41
N ASP A 354 -18.72 -22.51 -13.06
CA ASP A 354 -19.32 -22.83 -14.35
C ASP A 354 -18.25 -22.85 -15.47
N LYS A 355 -18.60 -23.52 -16.59
CA LYS A 355 -17.70 -23.63 -17.76
C LYS A 355 -17.30 -22.25 -18.32
N LYS A 356 -18.16 -21.23 -18.21
CA LYS A 356 -17.91 -19.89 -18.75
C LYS A 356 -16.81 -19.18 -17.95
N PHE A 357 -16.87 -19.27 -16.63
CA PHE A 357 -15.86 -18.72 -15.71
C PHE A 357 -14.52 -19.43 -15.89
N ILE A 358 -14.52 -20.76 -16.00
CA ILE A 358 -13.30 -21.53 -16.29
C ILE A 358 -12.65 -21.03 -17.58
N ASN A 359 -13.43 -20.86 -18.64
CA ASN A 359 -12.91 -20.35 -19.91
C ASN A 359 -12.39 -18.91 -19.79
N GLN A 360 -13.10 -18.02 -19.08
CA GLN A 360 -12.65 -16.65 -18.83
C GLN A 360 -11.36 -16.62 -18.01
N PHE A 361 -11.26 -17.43 -16.96
CA PHE A 361 -10.06 -17.60 -16.16
C PHE A 361 -8.88 -18.01 -17.05
N LEU A 362 -9.04 -19.03 -17.90
CA LEU A 362 -7.99 -19.50 -18.82
C LEU A 362 -7.59 -18.42 -19.84
N ILE A 363 -8.55 -17.66 -20.36
CA ILE A 363 -8.27 -16.50 -21.24
C ILE A 363 -7.43 -15.47 -20.49
N SER A 364 -7.75 -15.16 -19.24
CA SER A 364 -7.00 -14.19 -18.45
C SER A 364 -5.59 -14.68 -18.10
N VAL A 365 -5.39 -15.98 -17.84
CA VAL A 365 -4.04 -16.57 -17.70
C VAL A 365 -3.24 -16.46 -19.00
N LYS A 366 -3.88 -16.67 -20.16
CA LYS A 366 -3.23 -16.49 -21.46
C LYS A 366 -2.78 -15.04 -21.68
N ILE A 367 -3.64 -14.06 -21.39
CA ILE A 367 -3.30 -12.62 -21.47
C ILE A 367 -2.15 -12.27 -20.51
N LEU A 368 -2.16 -12.84 -19.30
CA LEU A 368 -1.11 -12.71 -18.29
C LEU A 368 0.25 -13.16 -18.84
N ASN A 369 0.27 -14.34 -19.47
CA ASN A 369 1.46 -14.91 -20.09
C ASN A 369 1.98 -14.04 -21.26
N GLU A 370 1.10 -13.63 -22.17
CA GLU A 370 1.44 -12.76 -23.30
C GLU A 370 2.07 -11.43 -22.85
N ARG A 371 1.69 -10.95 -21.65
CA ARG A 371 2.22 -9.73 -21.03
C ARG A 371 3.44 -9.96 -20.15
N GLY A 372 4.00 -11.17 -20.07
CA GLY A 372 5.17 -11.50 -19.25
C GLY A 372 4.95 -11.34 -17.73
N LYS A 373 3.70 -11.44 -17.27
CA LYS A 373 3.33 -11.22 -15.86
C LYS A 373 3.26 -12.49 -15.01
N ILE A 374 3.52 -13.66 -15.62
CA ILE A 374 3.53 -14.94 -14.90
C ILE A 374 4.93 -15.14 -14.32
N ASN A 375 5.04 -15.07 -12.98
CA ASN A 375 6.27 -15.43 -12.30
C ASN A 375 6.34 -16.94 -12.03
N ARG A 376 7.52 -17.42 -11.59
CA ARG A 376 7.74 -18.84 -11.30
C ARG A 376 6.76 -19.41 -10.27
N ASN A 377 6.44 -18.66 -9.22
CA ASN A 377 5.53 -19.12 -8.16
C ASN A 377 4.09 -19.31 -8.68
N PHE A 378 3.63 -18.41 -9.55
CA PHE A 378 2.36 -18.56 -10.25
C PHE A 378 2.35 -19.85 -11.08
N TYR A 379 3.40 -20.07 -11.90
CA TYR A 379 3.49 -21.24 -12.77
C TYR A 379 3.47 -22.55 -11.98
N GLU A 380 4.26 -22.65 -10.92
CA GLU A 380 4.32 -23.89 -10.12
C GLU A 380 3.00 -24.18 -9.39
N ASN A 381 2.34 -23.18 -8.81
CA ASN A 381 1.02 -23.38 -8.22
C ASN A 381 -0.02 -23.74 -9.28
N PHE A 382 -0.03 -23.04 -10.42
CA PHE A 382 -0.96 -23.33 -11.52
C PHE A 382 -0.78 -24.75 -12.07
N LYS A 383 0.46 -25.22 -12.17
CA LYS A 383 0.81 -26.58 -12.56
C LYS A 383 0.32 -27.62 -11.55
N ARG A 384 0.57 -27.40 -10.25
CA ARG A 384 0.12 -28.29 -9.17
C ARG A 384 -1.41 -28.43 -9.19
N GLU A 385 -2.12 -27.30 -9.18
CA GLU A 385 -3.58 -27.28 -9.13
C GLU A 385 -4.21 -27.89 -10.39
N THR A 386 -3.58 -27.72 -11.55
CA THR A 386 -4.05 -28.38 -12.78
C THR A 386 -3.99 -29.90 -12.67
N GLN A 387 -3.01 -30.47 -11.98
CA GLN A 387 -2.89 -31.93 -11.81
C GLN A 387 -4.01 -32.50 -10.93
N GLU A 388 -4.48 -31.69 -9.98
CA GLU A 388 -5.52 -32.03 -9.00
C GLU A 388 -6.95 -31.90 -9.55
N ILE A 389 -7.14 -31.40 -10.78
CA ILE A 389 -8.46 -31.39 -11.44
C ILE A 389 -8.86 -32.82 -11.82
N GLU A 390 -10.02 -33.25 -11.34
CA GLU A 390 -10.58 -34.58 -11.57
C GLU A 390 -11.24 -34.72 -12.95
N ASN A 391 -11.85 -33.65 -13.44
CA ASN A 391 -12.50 -33.66 -14.75
C ASN A 391 -11.47 -33.54 -15.88
N GLU A 392 -11.21 -34.62 -16.61
CA GLU A 392 -10.19 -34.66 -17.66
C GLU A 392 -10.45 -33.67 -18.82
N GLU A 393 -11.71 -33.41 -19.22
CA GLU A 393 -12.02 -32.40 -20.26
C GLU A 393 -11.57 -31.00 -19.84
N ILE A 394 -11.80 -30.65 -18.56
CA ILE A 394 -11.39 -29.37 -18.01
C ILE A 394 -9.88 -29.36 -17.83
N LYS A 395 -9.31 -30.41 -17.23
CA LYS A 395 -7.88 -30.58 -16.99
C LYS A 395 -7.05 -30.38 -18.26
N ASP A 396 -7.50 -30.93 -19.38
CA ASP A 396 -6.80 -30.79 -20.65
C ASP A 396 -6.78 -29.34 -21.16
N LYS A 397 -7.84 -28.55 -20.93
CA LYS A 397 -7.83 -27.10 -21.23
C LYS A 397 -6.79 -26.35 -20.39
N PHE A 398 -6.64 -26.73 -19.12
CA PHE A 398 -5.60 -26.18 -18.25
C PHE A 398 -4.18 -26.60 -18.68
N LYS A 399 -3.98 -27.87 -19.07
CA LYS A 399 -2.71 -28.35 -19.64
C LYS A 399 -2.33 -27.59 -20.91
N GLN A 400 -3.30 -27.32 -21.80
CA GLN A 400 -3.07 -26.52 -23.00
C GLN A 400 -2.55 -25.12 -22.66
N ILE A 401 -3.13 -24.45 -21.66
CA ILE A 401 -2.61 -23.15 -21.19
C ILE A 401 -1.23 -23.29 -20.56
N LEU A 402 -0.97 -24.32 -19.75
CA LEU A 402 0.36 -24.57 -19.16
C LEU A 402 1.45 -24.68 -20.23
N HIS A 403 1.17 -25.32 -21.37
CA HIS A 403 2.11 -25.43 -22.49
C HIS A 403 2.38 -24.10 -23.20
N LEU A 404 1.45 -23.15 -23.13
CA LEU A 404 1.61 -21.81 -23.70
C LEU A 404 2.43 -20.88 -22.81
N ILE A 405 2.56 -21.18 -21.51
CA ILE A 405 3.30 -20.32 -20.57
C ILE A 405 4.79 -20.34 -20.93
N ASN A 406 5.32 -19.21 -21.39
CA ASN A 406 6.71 -19.09 -21.81
C ASN A 406 7.62 -19.09 -20.58
N ARG A 407 8.56 -20.05 -20.54
CA ARG A 407 9.68 -20.06 -19.59
C ARG A 407 10.72 -19.03 -20.02
N LYS A 408 10.48 -17.75 -19.75
CA LYS A 408 11.52 -16.72 -19.88
C LYS A 408 11.70 -15.99 -18.57
#